data_AF-A0A7W0V1W6-F1
#
_entry.id   AF-A0A7W0V1W6-F1
#
_cell.length_a   1.000
_cell.length_b   1.000
_cell.length_c   1.000
_cell.angle_alpha   90.00
_cell.angle_beta   90.00
_cell.angle_gamma   90.00
#
_symmetry.space_group_name_H-M   'P 1'
#
loop_
_entity.id
_entity.type
_entity.pdbx_description
1 polymer ?
#
loop_
_entity_poly.entity_id
_entity_poly.type
_entity_poly.pdbx_seq_one_letter_code
_entity_poly.pdbx_strand_id
1 'polypeptide(L)' 'MKALMIDYLLSPEVERMLAQSEAVQIPLHAGVKGPKNLPALASIKPMTLDYGKAADRVEDVTRRFQPILGL' A
#
# COMPACT_ATOMS: atom_id res chain seq x y z
N MET A 1 0.96 21.83 10.52
CA MET A 1 1.69 20.67 11.08
C MET A 1 1.38 19.35 10.36
N LYS A 2 0.12 19.02 10.03
CA LYS A 2 -0.24 17.77 9.31
C LYS A 2 0.39 17.59 7.91
N ALA A 3 0.48 18.65 7.11
CA ALA A 3 1.01 18.57 5.73
C ALA A 3 2.48 18.08 5.70
N LEU A 4 3.36 18.69 6.50
CA LEU A 4 4.79 18.38 6.53
C LEU A 4 5.10 16.90 6.83
N MET A 5 4.32 16.26 7.70
CA MET A 5 4.53 14.83 8.01
C MET A 5 4.10 13.93 6.84
N ILE A 6 2.96 14.23 6.21
CA ILE A 6 2.49 13.46 5.05
C ILE A 6 3.47 13.64 3.89
N ASP A 7 3.92 14.87 3.63
CA ASP A 7 4.90 15.16 2.58
C ASP A 7 6.22 14.42 2.81
N TYR A 8 6.67 14.35 4.08
CA TYR A 8 7.84 13.56 4.45
C TYR A 8 7.63 12.06 4.21
N LEU A 9 6.50 11.50 4.65
CA LEU A 9 6.18 10.08 4.46
C LEU A 9 6.07 9.68 2.99
N LEU A 10 5.62 10.61 2.13
CA LEU A 10 5.52 10.42 0.68
C LEU A 10 6.81 10.78 -0.06
N SER A 11 7.88 11.14 0.64
CA SER A 11 9.14 11.50 -0.01
C SER A 11 9.81 10.27 -0.65
N PRO A 12 10.57 10.45 -1.76
CA PRO A 12 11.34 9.37 -2.38
C PRO A 12 12.36 8.70 -1.44
N GLU A 13 12.82 9.44 -0.42
CA GLU A 13 13.72 8.92 0.60
C GLU A 13 13.01 7.92 1.51
N VAL A 14 11.85 8.27 2.04
CA VAL A 14 11.07 7.38 2.92
C VAL A 14 10.59 6.15 2.16
N GLU A 15 10.14 6.28 0.91
CA GLU A 15 9.79 5.11 0.09
C GLU A 15 10.96 4.15 -0.10
N ARG A 16 12.19 4.66 -0.27
CA ARG A 16 13.39 3.81 -0.36
C ARG A 16 13.68 3.10 0.95
N MET A 17 13.52 3.78 2.09
CA MET A 17 13.67 3.17 3.41
C MET A 17 12.66 2.05 3.61
N LEU A 18 11.39 2.27 3.26
CA LEU A 18 10.32 1.29 3.38
C LEU A 18 10.54 0.08 2.47
N ALA A 19 11.03 0.29 1.25
CA ALA A 19 11.38 -0.78 0.32
C ALA A 19 12.56 -1.65 0.81
N GLN A 20 13.49 -1.08 1.57
CA GLN A 20 14.66 -1.79 2.12
C GLN A 20 14.42 -2.37 3.51
N SER A 21 13.32 -1.98 4.17
CA SER A 21 12.91 -2.50 5.46
C SER A 21 12.22 -3.87 5.35
N GLU A 22 11.98 -4.49 6.50
CA GLU A 22 11.13 -5.69 6.63
C GLU A 22 9.69 -5.51 6.14
N ALA A 23 9.22 -4.27 5.93
CA ALA A 23 7.92 -4.02 5.34
C ALA A 23 7.89 -4.32 3.82
N VAL A 24 9.05 -4.27 3.15
CA VAL A 24 9.23 -4.62 1.73
C VAL A 24 8.22 -3.91 0.82
N GLN A 25 7.92 -2.64 1.10
CA GLN A 25 6.90 -1.90 0.36
C GLN A 25 7.36 -1.57 -1.06
N ILE A 26 6.44 -1.63 -2.03
CA ILE A 26 6.70 -1.23 -3.41
C ILE A 26 6.61 0.30 -3.50
N PRO A 27 7.68 1.00 -3.92
CA PRO A 27 7.64 2.45 -4.12
C PRO A 27 6.61 2.86 -5.18
N LEU A 28 5.97 4.01 -4.97
CA LEU A 28 5.04 4.58 -5.94
C LEU A 28 5.75 5.55 -6.89
N HIS A 29 6.84 6.17 -6.45
CA HIS A 29 7.67 7.02 -7.31
C HIS A 29 8.47 6.17 -8.31
N ALA A 30 8.25 6.40 -9.61
CA ALA A 30 8.87 5.63 -10.70
C ALA A 30 10.42 5.63 -10.70
N GLY A 31 11.05 6.62 -10.06
CA GLY A 31 12.52 6.72 -9.93
C GLY A 31 13.12 6.02 -8.71
N VAL A 32 12.29 5.48 -7.80
CA VAL A 32 12.76 4.83 -6.58
C VAL A 32 12.90 3.33 -6.82
N LYS A 33 14.11 2.80 -6.56
CA LYS A 33 14.38 1.36 -6.66
C LYS A 33 13.58 0.61 -5.60
N GLY A 34 12.74 -0.33 -6.06
CA GLY A 34 11.98 -1.22 -5.19
C GLY A 34 12.79 -2.41 -4.66
N PRO A 35 12.14 -3.30 -3.89
CA PRO A 35 12.78 -4.48 -3.31
C PRO A 35 13.29 -5.44 -4.39
N LYS A 36 14.44 -6.09 -4.14
CA LYS A 36 15.11 -6.96 -5.14
C LYS A 36 14.24 -8.12 -5.65
N ASN A 37 13.32 -8.61 -4.83
CA ASN A 37 12.54 -9.81 -5.11
C ASN A 37 11.08 -9.51 -5.49
N LEU A 38 10.73 -8.25 -5.74
CA LEU A 38 9.40 -7.86 -6.15
C LEU A 38 9.40 -7.23 -7.55
N PRO A 39 8.34 -7.45 -8.34
CA PRO A 39 8.17 -6.78 -9.62
C PRO A 39 8.05 -5.26 -9.42
N ALA A 40 8.55 -4.50 -10.38
CA ALA A 40 8.35 -3.05 -10.40
C ALA A 40 6.86 -2.73 -10.56
N LEU A 41 6.40 -1.63 -9.93
CA LEU A 41 4.99 -1.22 -9.97
C LEU A 41 4.45 -1.12 -11.41
N ALA A 42 5.24 -0.61 -12.34
CA ALA A 42 4.87 -0.47 -13.75
C ALA A 42 4.56 -1.80 -14.47
N SER A 43 4.99 -2.93 -13.92
CA SER A 43 4.71 -4.27 -14.46
C SER A 43 3.48 -4.93 -13.84
N ILE A 44 2.89 -4.32 -12.80
CA ILE A 44 1.70 -4.82 -12.12
C ILE A 44 0.46 -4.23 -12.81
N LYS A 45 -0.50 -5.09 -13.15
CA LYS A 45 -1.82 -4.63 -13.62
C LYS A 45 -2.64 -4.14 -12.42
N PRO A 46 -2.93 -2.83 -12.30
CA PRO A 46 -3.74 -2.33 -11.19
C PRO A 46 -5.18 -2.83 -11.32
N MET A 47 -5.85 -2.97 -10.18
CA MET A 47 -7.28 -3.24 -10.15
C MET A 47 -8.05 -1.99 -10.58
N THR A 48 -9.09 -2.18 -11.39
CA THR A 48 -10.03 -1.12 -11.77
C THR A 48 -11.21 -1.15 -10.81
N LEU A 49 -11.02 -0.65 -9.59
CA LEU A 49 -12.07 -0.58 -8.57
C LEU A 49 -12.13 0.81 -7.94
N ASP A 50 -13.33 1.19 -7.49
CA ASP A 50 -13.55 2.41 -6.72
C ASP A 50 -13.23 2.14 -5.25
N TYR A 51 -12.13 2.70 -4.76
CA TYR A 51 -11.65 2.47 -3.40
C TYR A 51 -12.60 3.07 -2.34
N GLY A 52 -13.37 4.11 -2.67
CA GLY A 52 -14.39 4.66 -1.77
C GLY A 52 -15.53 3.67 -1.57
N LYS A 53 -16.08 3.15 -2.67
CA LYS A 53 -17.12 2.10 -2.61
C LYS A 53 -16.62 0.81 -1.96
N ALA A 54 -15.34 0.47 -2.13
CA ALA A 54 -14.75 -0.68 -1.45
C ALA A 54 -14.64 -0.45 0.07
N ALA A 55 -14.27 0.75 0.50
CA ALA A 55 -14.20 1.12 1.92
C ALA A 55 -15.56 0.99 2.61
N ASP A 56 -16.65 1.39 1.95
CA ASP A 56 -18.03 1.26 2.46
C ASP A 56 -18.43 -0.20 2.75
N ARG A 57 -17.71 -1.18 2.20
CA ARG A 57 -17.99 -2.62 2.35
C ARG A 57 -17.16 -3.30 3.43
N VAL A 58 -16.15 -2.64 4.00
CA VAL A 58 -15.17 -3.28 4.90
C VAL A 58 -15.85 -3.94 6.10
N GLU A 59 -16.76 -3.25 6.79
CA GLU A 59 -17.44 -3.80 7.97
C GLU A 59 -18.31 -5.02 7.65
N ASP A 60 -19.04 -4.98 6.53
CA ASP A 60 -19.86 -6.10 6.06
C ASP A 60 -18.98 -7.32 5.76
N VAL A 61 -17.89 -7.12 5.01
CA VAL A 61 -16.95 -8.19 4.66
C VAL A 61 -16.32 -8.76 5.92
N THR A 62 -15.77 -7.94 6.82
CA THR A 62 -15.16 -8.41 8.06
C THR A 62 -16.13 -9.26 8.88
N ARG A 63 -17.38 -8.80 9.10
CA ARG A 63 -18.41 -9.56 9.83
C ARG A 63 -18.72 -10.91 9.18
N ARG A 64 -18.77 -10.98 7.85
CA ARG A 64 -19.02 -12.23 7.11
C ARG A 64 -17.87 -13.22 7.23
N PHE A 65 -16.63 -12.73 7.33
CA PHE A 65 -15.43 -13.55 7.43
C PHE A 65 -15.03 -13.91 8.87
N GLN A 66 -15.49 -13.18 9.89
CA GLN A 66 -15.25 -13.50 11.30
C GLN A 66 -15.45 -14.98 11.66
N PRO A 67 -16.58 -15.64 11.34
CA PRO A 67 -16.76 -17.05 11.69
C PRO A 67 -15.84 -18.00 10.92
N ILE A 68 -15.31 -17.58 9.77
CA ILE A 68 -14.39 -18.38 8.93
C ILE A 68 -12.96 -18.26 9.45
N LEU A 69 -12.57 -17.04 9.86
CA LEU A 69 -11.20 -16.71 10.27
C LEU A 69 -10.97 -16.85 11.78
N GLY A 70 -12.02 -17.10 12.57
CA GLY A 70 -11.93 -17.22 14.02
C GLY A 70 -11.60 -15.89 14.73
N LEU A 71 -12.06 -14.78 14.15
CA LEU A 71 -11.86 -13.40 14.64
C LEU A 71 -13.02 -12.92 15.51
#